data_AF-A0AA37ANT7-F1
#
_entry.id   AF-A0AA37ANT7-F1
#
_cell.length_a   1.000
_cell.length_b   1.000
_cell.length_c   1.000
_cell.angle_alpha   90.00
_cell.angle_beta   90.00
_cell.angle_gamma   90.00
#
_symmetry.space_group_name_H-M   'P 1'
#
loop_
_entity.id
_entity.type
_entity.pdbx_description
1 polymer ?
#
loop_
_entity_poly.entity_id
_entity_poly.type
_entity_poly.pdbx_seq_one_letter_code
_entity_poly.pdbx_strand_id
1 'polypeptide(L)'
;MKNQRGFTLLEIILALVIFASCAMMVVSTIPSRSGADIFGQQLKALVDYGSDRAVMDGNIVGLVIATDKYQLVTIADKKGERHWMPLSAGRINTKGDFPEEMHVSLSPQRLAATVTSEPQVIFLPDGEISRFTLTLQSYDKQHHFRVVSHGAAPVSVENDG
;
A
#
# COMPACT_ATOMS: atom_id res chain seq x y z
N MET A 1 10.07 58.13 -34.84
CA MET A 1 10.52 56.77 -35.24
C MET A 1 10.65 55.94 -33.97
N LYS A 2 9.90 54.83 -33.85
CA LYS A 2 9.84 54.00 -32.63
C LYS A 2 11.06 53.07 -32.58
N ASN A 3 11.91 53.21 -31.56
CA ASN A 3 13.07 52.34 -31.34
C ASN A 3 12.59 50.94 -30.92
N GLN A 4 12.70 49.97 -31.84
CA GLN A 4 12.59 48.56 -31.50
C GLN A 4 13.87 48.16 -30.75
N ARG A 5 13.77 48.04 -29.42
CA ARG A 5 14.84 47.45 -28.60
C ARG A 5 14.73 45.93 -28.76
N GLY A 6 15.53 45.37 -29.66
CA GLY A 6 15.67 43.92 -29.79
C GLY A 6 16.24 43.34 -28.49
N PHE A 7 15.71 42.19 -28.07
CA PHE A 7 16.17 41.45 -26.91
C PHE A 7 17.69 41.23 -26.98
N THR A 8 18.40 41.56 -25.90
CA THR A 8 19.84 41.32 -25.86
C THR A 8 20.10 39.84 -25.62
N LEU A 9 21.19 39.31 -26.19
CA LEU A 9 21.61 37.93 -25.99
C LEU A 9 21.84 37.61 -24.49
N LEU A 10 22.27 38.61 -23.72
CA LEU A 10 22.45 38.52 -22.27
C LEU A 10 21.12 38.28 -21.54
N GLU A 11 20.05 38.90 -21.98
CA GLU A 11 18.72 38.80 -21.38
C GLU A 11 18.10 37.41 -21.56
N ILE A 12 18.33 36.79 -22.72
CA ILE A 12 17.92 35.41 -22.98
C ILE A 12 18.75 34.43 -22.14
N ILE A 13 20.07 34.65 -22.02
CA ILE A 13 20.92 33.79 -21.18
C ILE A 13 20.53 33.92 -19.71
N LEU A 14 20.29 35.14 -19.21
CA LEU A 14 19.87 35.38 -17.83
C LEU A 14 18.52 34.71 -17.54
N ALA A 15 17.56 34.83 -18.46
CA ALA A 15 16.27 34.15 -18.34
C ALA A 15 16.45 32.63 -18.25
N LEU A 16 17.27 32.02 -19.11
CA LEU A 16 17.53 30.58 -19.09
C LEU A 16 18.21 30.12 -17.78
N VAL A 17 19.15 30.89 -17.24
CA VAL A 17 19.80 30.59 -15.96
C VAL A 17 18.80 30.63 -14.81
N ILE A 18 17.93 31.65 -14.78
CA ILE A 18 16.87 31.76 -13.77
C ILE A 18 15.92 30.56 -13.90
N PHE A 19 15.45 30.23 -15.10
CA PHE A 19 14.58 29.07 -15.32
C PHE A 19 15.23 27.75 -14.89
N ALA A 20 16.50 27.52 -15.22
CA ALA A 20 17.22 26.32 -14.80
C ALA A 20 17.39 26.23 -13.28
N SER A 21 17.68 27.35 -12.61
CA SER A 21 17.80 27.41 -11.15
C SER A 21 16.46 27.13 -10.45
N CYS A 22 15.37 27.71 -10.94
CA CYS A 22 14.03 27.45 -10.44
C CYS A 22 13.62 25.99 -10.68
N ALA A 23 13.96 25.42 -11.84
CA ALA A 23 13.65 24.03 -12.15
C ALA A 23 14.34 23.04 -11.19
N MET A 24 15.62 23.24 -10.85
CA MET A 24 16.33 22.39 -9.89
C MET A 24 15.72 22.46 -8.48
N MET A 25 15.34 23.65 -8.02
CA MET A 25 14.66 23.82 -6.72
C MET A 25 13.33 23.08 -6.67
N VAL A 26 12.52 23.16 -7.74
CA VAL A 26 11.21 22.48 -7.81
C VAL A 26 11.38 20.96 -7.81
N VAL A 27 12.33 20.42 -8.59
CA VAL A 27 12.57 18.96 -8.65
C VAL A 27 12.96 18.40 -7.27
N SER A 28 13.76 19.14 -6.49
CA SER A 28 14.13 18.74 -5.12
C SER A 28 12.97 18.77 -4.12
N THR A 29 11.86 19.43 -4.44
CA THR A 29 10.67 19.50 -3.57
C THR A 29 9.61 18.46 -3.90
N ILE A 30 9.77 17.71 -4.99
CA ILE A 30 8.88 16.60 -5.33
C ILE A 30 9.26 15.44 -4.42
N PRO A 31 8.39 15.00 -3.49
CA PRO A 31 8.66 13.80 -2.71
C PRO A 31 8.85 12.65 -3.68
N SER A 32 10.01 12.00 -3.65
CA SER A 32 10.21 10.73 -4.34
C SER A 32 9.26 9.72 -3.72
N ARG A 33 8.07 9.56 -4.32
CA ARG A 33 7.17 8.46 -3.98
C ARG A 33 7.89 7.18 -4.35
N SER A 34 8.52 6.55 -3.37
CA SER A 34 9.18 5.28 -3.56
C SER A 34 8.15 4.25 -4.01
N GLY A 35 8.56 3.22 -4.75
CA GLY A 35 7.64 2.10 -5.08
C GLY A 35 7.01 1.48 -3.83
N ALA A 36 7.73 1.56 -2.70
CA ALA A 36 7.28 1.16 -1.38
C ALA A 36 6.07 1.96 -0.87
N ASP A 37 6.05 3.28 -1.04
CA ASP A 37 4.91 4.12 -0.66
C ASP A 37 3.65 3.75 -1.44
N ILE A 38 3.81 3.55 -2.76
CA ILE A 38 2.70 3.16 -3.64
C ILE A 38 2.14 1.82 -3.19
N PHE A 39 3.01 0.85 -2.93
CA PHE A 39 2.60 -0.46 -2.47
C PHE A 39 1.93 -0.40 -1.08
N GLY A 40 2.47 0.38 -0.14
CA GLY A 40 1.86 0.57 1.18
C GLY A 40 0.46 1.14 1.10
N GLN A 41 0.21 2.10 0.21
CA GLN A 41 -1.13 2.63 -0.05
C GLN A 41 -2.06 1.58 -0.70
N GLN A 42 -1.55 0.76 -1.64
CA GLN A 42 -2.32 -0.33 -2.24
C GLN A 42 -2.73 -1.37 -1.19
N LEU A 43 -1.81 -1.73 -0.29
CA LEU A 43 -2.04 -2.69 0.78
C LEU A 43 -3.02 -2.14 1.81
N LYS A 44 -2.90 -0.86 2.17
CA LYS A 44 -3.91 -0.17 2.97
C LYS A 44 -5.30 -0.25 2.33
N ALA A 45 -5.41 0.09 1.05
CA ALA A 45 -6.69 0.04 0.33
C ALA A 45 -7.28 -1.38 0.30
N LEU A 46 -6.44 -2.41 0.18
CA LEU A 46 -6.87 -3.81 0.26
C LEU A 46 -7.42 -4.17 1.65
N VAL A 47 -6.73 -3.76 2.72
CA VAL A 47 -7.15 -4.03 4.10
C VAL A 47 -8.46 -3.32 4.41
N ASP A 48 -8.57 -2.03 4.06
CA ASP A 48 -9.80 -1.26 4.22
C ASP A 48 -10.95 -1.90 3.42
N TYR A 49 -10.68 -2.34 2.18
CA TYR A 49 -11.65 -3.07 1.36
C TYR A 49 -12.12 -4.38 2.01
N GLY A 50 -11.20 -5.15 2.61
CA GLY A 50 -11.53 -6.37 3.34
C GLY A 50 -12.47 -6.11 4.52
N SER A 51 -12.24 -5.01 5.24
CA SER A 51 -13.11 -4.54 6.33
C SER A 51 -14.50 -4.15 5.82
N ASP A 52 -14.56 -3.30 4.79
CA ASP A 52 -15.82 -2.86 4.19
C ASP A 52 -16.63 -4.06 3.69
N ARG A 53 -15.94 -5.04 3.08
CA ARG A 53 -16.59 -6.26 2.58
C ARG A 53 -17.16 -7.10 3.71
N ALA A 54 -16.45 -7.24 4.83
CA ALA A 54 -16.95 -7.99 5.98
C ALA A 54 -18.24 -7.37 6.55
N VAL A 55 -18.26 -6.05 6.66
CA VAL A 55 -19.43 -5.28 7.11
C VAL A 55 -20.58 -5.38 6.12
N MET A 56 -20.32 -5.21 4.82
CA MET A 56 -21.36 -5.23 3.79
C MET A 56 -22.00 -6.62 3.60
N ASP A 57 -21.18 -7.68 3.61
CA ASP A 57 -21.67 -9.05 3.37
C ASP A 57 -22.21 -9.71 4.64
N GLY A 58 -21.93 -9.15 5.83
CA GLY A 58 -22.25 -9.78 7.10
C GLY A 58 -21.41 -11.03 7.41
N ASN A 59 -20.33 -11.25 6.66
CA ASN A 59 -19.48 -12.44 6.75
C ASN A 59 -18.07 -12.09 7.20
N ILE A 60 -17.42 -13.02 7.89
CA ILE A 60 -16.02 -12.87 8.27
C ILE A 60 -15.16 -12.89 7.01
N VAL A 61 -14.28 -11.89 6.90
CA VAL A 61 -13.19 -11.86 5.92
C VAL A 61 -11.89 -12.08 6.67
N GLY A 62 -10.93 -12.73 6.03
CA GLY A 62 -9.57 -12.90 6.53
C GLY A 62 -8.57 -12.40 5.50
N LEU A 63 -7.39 -11.98 5.97
CA LEU A 63 -6.23 -11.71 5.14
C LEU A 63 -5.14 -12.72 5.50
N VAL A 64 -4.77 -13.54 4.52
CA VAL A 64 -3.64 -14.46 4.60
C VAL A 64 -2.40 -13.74 4.09
N ILE A 65 -1.33 -13.75 4.88
CA ILE A 65 -0.07 -13.09 4.55
C ILE A 65 1.04 -14.15 4.59
N ALA A 66 1.55 -14.54 3.43
CA ALA A 66 2.73 -15.38 3.28
C ALA A 66 3.98 -14.51 3.03
N THR A 67 5.14 -15.14 2.88
CA THR A 67 6.41 -14.44 2.63
C THR A 67 6.40 -13.66 1.32
N ASP A 68 5.82 -14.22 0.28
CA ASP A 68 5.84 -13.70 -1.09
C ASP A 68 4.47 -13.21 -1.58
N LYS A 69 3.38 -13.61 -0.93
CA LYS A 69 2.02 -13.37 -1.39
C LYS A 69 1.07 -13.00 -0.27
N TYR A 70 0.00 -12.31 -0.62
CA TYR A 70 -1.13 -12.04 0.27
C TYR A 70 -2.45 -12.26 -0.44
N GLN A 71 -3.50 -12.60 0.31
CA GLN A 71 -4.83 -12.82 -0.26
C GLN A 71 -5.95 -12.64 0.78
N LEU A 72 -7.02 -11.96 0.39
CA LEU A 72 -8.27 -11.95 1.14
C LEU A 72 -9.04 -13.25 0.92
N VAL A 73 -9.57 -13.79 2.01
CA VAL A 73 -10.38 -15.00 2.06
C VAL A 73 -11.69 -14.71 2.78
N THR A 74 -12.73 -15.49 2.50
CA THR A 74 -14.01 -15.43 3.20
C THR A 74 -14.48 -16.83 3.53
N ILE A 75 -15.40 -16.95 4.48
CA ILE A 75 -15.96 -18.24 4.87
C ILE A 75 -17.09 -18.61 3.91
N ALA A 76 -16.93 -19.73 3.22
CA ALA A 76 -18.01 -20.41 2.50
C ALA A 76 -18.64 -21.46 3.40
N ASP A 77 -19.97 -21.56 3.37
CA ASP A 77 -20.63 -22.80 3.74
C ASP A 77 -20.71 -23.70 2.50
N LYS A 78 -19.97 -24.82 2.51
CA LYS A 78 -20.13 -25.89 1.53
C LYS A 78 -20.54 -27.15 2.27
N LYS A 79 -21.80 -27.57 2.06
CA LYS A 79 -22.38 -28.79 2.65
C LYS A 79 -22.34 -28.83 4.19
N GLY A 80 -22.49 -27.69 4.86
CA GLY A 80 -22.53 -27.61 6.32
C GLY A 80 -21.16 -27.44 6.99
N GLU A 81 -20.07 -27.44 6.21
CA GLU A 81 -18.72 -27.21 6.71
C GLU A 81 -18.20 -25.84 6.23
N ARG A 82 -17.77 -25.03 7.20
CA ARG A 82 -17.21 -23.70 6.97
C ARG A 82 -15.76 -23.81 6.52
N HIS A 83 -15.50 -23.34 5.31
CA HIS A 83 -14.16 -23.37 4.72
C HIS A 83 -13.74 -21.97 4.26
N TRP A 84 -12.48 -21.63 4.53
CA TRP A 84 -11.86 -20.46 3.93
C TRP A 84 -11.72 -20.65 2.43
N MET A 85 -12.22 -19.69 1.66
CA MET A 85 -12.04 -19.63 0.21
C MET A 85 -11.57 -18.25 -0.23
N PRO A 86 -10.83 -18.15 -1.35
CA PRO A 86 -10.40 -16.87 -1.90
C PRO A 86 -11.60 -15.93 -2.10
N LEU A 87 -11.53 -14.72 -1.56
CA LEU A 87 -12.53 -13.68 -1.80
C LEU A 87 -12.36 -13.20 -3.24
N SER A 88 -13.36 -13.38 -4.08
CA SER A 88 -13.33 -12.90 -5.48
C SER A 88 -14.24 -11.68 -5.62
N ALA A 89 -13.68 -10.55 -6.03
CA ALA A 89 -14.37 -9.26 -6.05
C ALA A 89 -14.41 -8.61 -7.44
N GLY A 90 -14.74 -9.39 -8.48
CA GLY A 90 -14.92 -8.90 -9.84
C GLY A 90 -13.69 -8.17 -10.40
N ARG A 91 -13.66 -6.83 -10.27
CA ARG A 91 -12.58 -5.96 -10.74
C ARG A 91 -11.53 -5.60 -9.68
N ILE A 92 -11.79 -5.89 -8.40
CA ILE A 92 -10.85 -5.60 -7.31
C ILE A 92 -9.92 -6.79 -7.15
N ASN A 93 -8.62 -6.52 -7.18
CA ASN A 93 -7.62 -7.56 -6.96
C ASN A 93 -7.49 -7.82 -5.46
N THR A 94 -8.00 -8.96 -5.01
CA THR A 94 -8.02 -9.38 -3.60
C THR A 94 -6.80 -10.19 -3.21
N LYS A 95 -5.88 -10.40 -4.13
CA LYS A 95 -4.62 -11.12 -3.95
C LYS A 95 -3.49 -10.40 -4.66
N GLY A 96 -2.27 -10.62 -4.23
CA GLY A 96 -1.11 -10.07 -4.90
C GLY A 96 0.18 -10.68 -4.38
N ASP A 97 1.25 -10.33 -5.06
CA ASP A 97 2.61 -10.69 -4.69
C ASP A 97 3.25 -9.48 -3.99
N PHE A 98 4.04 -9.75 -2.95
CA PHE A 98 4.93 -8.75 -2.39
C PHE A 98 6.09 -8.48 -3.36
N PRO A 99 6.62 -7.24 -3.42
CA PRO A 99 7.78 -6.95 -4.25
C PRO A 99 8.97 -7.83 -3.85
N GLU A 100 9.66 -8.45 -4.82
CA GLU A 100 10.77 -9.40 -4.55
C GLU A 100 11.90 -8.77 -3.73
N GLU A 101 12.10 -7.46 -3.85
CA GLU A 101 13.13 -6.69 -3.15
C GLU A 101 12.79 -6.37 -1.69
N MET A 102 11.61 -6.76 -1.20
CA MET A 102 11.13 -6.46 0.15
C MET A 102 11.04 -7.71 1.03
N HIS A 103 11.63 -7.61 2.21
CA HIS A 103 11.42 -8.54 3.29
C HIS A 103 10.17 -8.17 4.10
N VAL A 104 9.24 -9.13 4.22
CA VAL A 104 7.96 -8.94 4.91
C VAL A 104 8.03 -9.55 6.31
N SER A 105 7.44 -8.86 7.29
CA SER A 105 7.22 -9.43 8.62
C SER A 105 5.89 -8.97 9.21
N LEU A 106 5.29 -9.84 10.02
CA LEU A 106 4.00 -9.59 10.67
C LEU A 106 4.18 -9.68 12.19
N SER A 107 3.45 -8.83 12.92
CA SER A 107 3.39 -8.84 14.38
C SER A 107 1.95 -8.53 14.83
N PRO A 108 1.42 -9.19 15.88
CA PRO A 108 2.09 -10.19 16.73
C PRO A 108 2.07 -11.61 16.14
N GLN A 109 1.30 -11.85 15.08
CA GLN A 109 1.22 -13.14 14.42
C GLN A 109 2.39 -13.39 13.47
N ARG A 110 2.68 -14.65 13.18
CA ARG A 110 3.70 -15.04 12.19
C ARG A 110 3.10 -15.08 10.77
N LEU A 111 3.97 -15.00 9.78
CA LEU A 111 3.59 -15.24 8.39
C LEU A 111 3.08 -16.68 8.21
N ALA A 112 2.17 -16.85 7.27
CA ALA A 112 1.57 -18.12 6.92
C ALA A 112 2.56 -18.89 6.06
N ALA A 113 2.53 -20.21 6.18
CA ALA A 113 3.35 -21.07 5.31
C ALA A 113 2.92 -20.92 3.84
N THR A 114 1.62 -20.77 3.59
CA THR A 114 1.04 -20.60 2.25
C THR A 114 -0.24 -19.77 2.31
N VAL A 115 -0.66 -19.22 1.17
CA VAL A 115 -1.94 -18.47 1.03
C VAL A 115 -3.20 -19.32 1.22
N THR A 116 -3.06 -20.65 1.36
CA THR A 116 -4.16 -21.58 1.67
C THR A 116 -4.26 -21.91 3.16
N SER A 117 -3.34 -21.39 3.97
CA SER A 117 -3.38 -21.53 5.43
C SER A 117 -4.50 -20.68 6.02
N GLU A 118 -4.76 -20.86 7.32
CA GLU A 118 -5.69 -19.99 8.04
C GLU A 118 -5.23 -18.52 8.02
N PRO A 119 -6.16 -17.57 7.90
CA PRO A 119 -5.84 -16.14 7.86
C PRO A 119 -5.36 -15.64 9.22
N GLN A 120 -4.33 -14.77 9.18
CA GLN A 120 -3.75 -14.21 10.40
C GLN A 120 -4.41 -12.91 10.84
N VAL A 121 -4.99 -12.18 9.89
CA VAL A 121 -5.75 -10.97 10.15
C VAL A 121 -7.21 -11.26 9.84
N ILE A 122 -8.08 -11.04 10.82
CA ILE A 122 -9.52 -11.23 10.71
C ILE A 122 -10.22 -9.88 10.67
N PHE A 123 -11.20 -9.75 9.79
CA PHE A 123 -12.14 -8.63 9.69
C PHE A 123 -13.53 -9.15 10.08
N LEU A 124 -14.12 -8.54 11.08
CA LEU A 124 -15.42 -8.91 11.61
C LEU A 124 -16.53 -8.06 10.99
N PRO A 125 -17.76 -8.59 10.87
CA PRO A 125 -18.91 -7.86 10.30
C PRO A 125 -19.34 -6.60 11.05
N ASP A 126 -18.87 -6.40 12.28
CA ASP A 126 -19.10 -5.20 13.08
C ASP A 126 -18.09 -4.08 12.82
N GLY A 127 -17.11 -4.31 11.94
CA GLY A 127 -16.06 -3.37 11.58
C GLY A 127 -14.79 -3.51 12.43
N GLU A 128 -14.73 -4.47 13.36
CA GLU A 128 -13.51 -4.78 14.08
C GLU A 128 -12.49 -5.48 13.16
N ILE A 129 -11.22 -5.09 13.29
CA ILE A 129 -10.09 -5.68 12.57
C ILE A 129 -9.09 -6.18 13.59
N SER A 130 -8.48 -7.33 13.34
CA SER A 130 -7.33 -7.78 14.15
C SER A 130 -6.26 -6.69 14.24
N ARG A 131 -5.67 -6.52 15.43
CA ARG A 131 -4.52 -5.62 15.60
C ARG A 131 -3.29 -6.27 15.01
N PHE A 132 -2.62 -5.57 14.09
CA PHE A 132 -1.40 -6.05 13.49
C PHE A 132 -0.49 -4.90 13.07
N THR A 133 0.79 -5.21 12.93
CA THR A 133 1.79 -4.39 12.24
C THR A 133 2.40 -5.26 11.16
N LEU A 134 2.17 -4.88 9.91
CA LEU A 134 2.79 -5.49 8.75
C LEU A 134 3.94 -4.60 8.31
N THR A 135 5.15 -5.12 8.37
CA THR A 135 6.37 -4.37 8.08
C THR A 135 6.98 -4.87 6.79
N LEU A 136 7.29 -3.95 5.88
CA LEU A 136 8.00 -4.23 4.64
C LEU A 136 9.30 -3.43 4.62
N GLN A 137 10.41 -4.14 4.48
CA GLN A 137 11.75 -3.57 4.49
C GLN A 137 12.52 -4.00 3.25
N SER A 138 13.07 -3.04 2.50
CA SER A 138 13.98 -3.33 1.40
C SER A 138 15.28 -3.97 1.91
N TYR A 139 15.92 -4.83 1.10
CA TYR A 139 17.20 -5.45 1.45
C TYR A 139 18.32 -4.44 1.72
N ASP A 140 18.31 -3.30 1.02
CA ASP A 140 19.26 -2.19 1.23
C ASP A 140 19.00 -1.38 2.52
N LYS A 141 17.88 -1.69 3.21
CA LYS A 141 17.36 -1.00 4.40
C LYS A 141 17.09 0.50 4.21
N GLN A 142 17.11 1.00 2.97
CA GLN A 142 16.83 2.40 2.64
C GLN A 142 15.33 2.69 2.61
N HIS A 143 14.51 1.65 2.39
CA HIS A 143 13.06 1.78 2.34
C HIS A 143 12.42 0.87 3.38
N HIS A 144 11.65 1.47 4.29
CA HIS A 144 10.93 0.76 5.34
C HIS A 144 9.57 1.41 5.56
N PHE A 145 8.50 0.62 5.42
CA PHE A 145 7.16 1.11 5.75
C PHE A 145 6.36 0.04 6.48
N ARG A 146 5.37 0.52 7.22
CA ARG A 146 4.54 -0.29 8.11
C ARG A 146 3.07 0.02 7.83
N VAL A 147 2.27 -1.03 7.69
CA VAL A 147 0.81 -0.94 7.70
C VAL A 147 0.33 -1.39 9.07
N VAL A 148 -0.33 -0.49 9.80
CA VAL A 148 -0.70 -0.70 11.20
C VAL A 148 -2.21 -0.67 11.37
N SER A 149 -2.76 -1.71 11.98
CA SER A 149 -4.15 -1.78 12.44
C SER A 149 -4.21 -1.63 13.95
N HIS A 150 -4.99 -0.67 14.41
CA HIS A 150 -5.27 -0.44 15.84
C HIS A 150 -6.54 -1.12 16.34
N GLY A 151 -7.22 -1.91 15.49
CA GLY A 151 -8.47 -2.60 15.85
C GLY A 151 -9.66 -2.28 14.95
N ALA A 152 -9.53 -1.31 14.05
CA ALA A 152 -10.59 -0.86 13.17
C ALA A 152 -9.99 -0.23 11.91
N ALA A 153 -10.79 -0.15 10.84
CA ALA A 153 -10.48 0.67 9.67
C ALA A 153 -10.67 2.17 9.99
N PRO A 154 -9.97 3.08 9.30
CA PRO A 154 -8.91 2.82 8.33
C PRO A 154 -7.59 2.41 9.01
N VAL A 155 -6.81 1.53 8.36
CA VAL A 155 -5.43 1.26 8.81
C VAL A 155 -4.49 2.42 8.46
N SER A 156 -3.41 2.62 9.22
CA SER A 156 -2.40 3.63 8.93
C SER A 156 -1.25 3.06 8.11
N VAL A 157 -0.63 3.92 7.27
CA VAL A 157 0.65 3.63 6.62
C VAL A 157 1.67 4.58 7.23
N GLU A 158 2.68 4.01 7.88
CA GLU A 158 3.82 4.72 8.46
C GLU A 158 5.03 4.47 7.55
N ASN A 159 5.71 5.53 7.13
CA ASN A 159 6.99 5.44 6.44
C ASN A 159 8.06 6.02 7.37
N ASP A 160 9.02 5.20 7.76
CA ASP A 160 10.21 5.68 8.48
C ASP A 160 11.24 6.07 7.42
N GLY A 161 11.18 7.35 7.03
CA GLY A 161 12.10 7.96 6.05
C GLY A 161 13.50 8.20 6.58
#